data_AF-G9KL76-F1
#
_entry.id   AF-G9KL76-F1
#
_cell.length_a   1.000
_cell.length_b   1.000
_cell.length_c   1.000
_cell.angle_alpha   90.00
_cell.angle_beta   90.00
_cell.angle_gamma   90.00
#
_symmetry.space_group_name_H-M   'P 1'
#
loop_
_entity.id
_entity.type
_entity.pdbx_description
1 polymer ?
#
loop_
_entity_poly.entity_id
_entity_poly.type
_entity_poly.pdbx_seq_one_letter_code
_entity_poly.pdbx_strand_id
1 'polypeptide(L)'
;EEEDGMGPRPPVTPKNCLPRRGISVLEKLIKTCPVWLQLGLGQAEAAGILLQEAAGTFLVRRDNSLKHLVLCVHFPSLNEGSSEVLEYTVKEEKSILYLEGSVLVFEDIFRLIAFYCVSRDLLPFTLRLPQAILEASSFTDLETISNLGLGFWDSSLNPRRGGGSLAEPSRDPAPGAPSASSLRSTAHYENCSCEIELSIGNDRLWFVNPIFIEDCGGSALPADQPPPGSCPLRPVPPTSFATSPTSKWAPRRPAPPPPAP
;
A
#
# COMPACT_ATOMS: atom_id res chain seq x y z
N GLU A 1 3.95 3.02 -75.22
CA GLU A 1 3.98 4.38 -74.64
C GLU A 1 3.01 4.32 -73.46
N GLU A 2 3.54 3.99 -72.29
CA GLU A 2 3.94 4.95 -71.22
C GLU A 2 2.69 5.40 -70.43
N GLU A 3 2.62 5.42 -69.11
CA GLU A 3 3.67 5.34 -68.08
C GLU A 3 3.04 4.84 -66.77
N ASP A 4 3.88 4.10 -66.05
CA ASP A 4 3.74 3.56 -64.71
C ASP A 4 3.80 4.68 -63.65
N GLY A 5 3.03 4.57 -62.58
CA GLY A 5 2.97 5.63 -61.57
C GLY A 5 2.16 5.31 -60.33
N MET A 6 2.13 4.05 -59.87
CA MET A 6 1.53 3.71 -58.58
C MET A 6 2.54 4.00 -57.45
N GLY A 7 2.55 5.24 -56.97
CA GLY A 7 3.35 5.62 -55.80
C GLY A 7 2.91 4.87 -54.53
N PRO A 8 3.83 4.33 -53.70
CA PRO A 8 3.48 3.67 -52.46
C PRO A 8 3.01 4.69 -51.43
N ARG A 9 1.79 4.49 -50.89
CA ARG A 9 1.28 5.23 -49.74
C ARG A 9 2.18 4.94 -48.52
N PRO A 10 2.64 5.96 -47.78
CA PRO A 10 3.43 5.72 -46.59
C PRO A 10 2.56 5.01 -45.52
N PRO A 11 3.13 4.10 -44.73
CA PRO A 11 2.40 3.46 -43.65
C PRO A 11 2.02 4.51 -42.61
N VAL A 12 0.73 4.54 -42.26
CA VAL A 12 0.23 5.31 -41.12
C VAL A 12 0.94 4.75 -39.88
N THR A 13 1.91 5.49 -39.38
CA THR A 13 2.59 5.17 -38.13
C THR A 13 1.53 5.05 -37.03
N PRO A 14 1.47 3.94 -36.27
CA PRO A 14 0.62 3.90 -35.09
C PRO A 14 1.13 5.02 -34.18
N LYS A 15 0.23 5.96 -33.87
CA LYS A 15 0.47 6.96 -32.81
C LYS A 15 1.00 6.17 -31.62
N ASN A 16 2.21 6.49 -31.19
CA ASN A 16 2.79 6.00 -29.95
C ASN A 16 1.75 6.25 -28.85
N CYS A 17 0.95 5.23 -28.55
CA CYS A 17 0.10 5.21 -27.38
C CYS A 17 1.07 5.21 -26.22
N LEU A 18 1.38 6.41 -25.71
CA LEU A 18 2.02 6.54 -24.42
C LEU A 18 1.26 5.61 -23.47
N PRO A 19 1.94 4.73 -22.71
CA PRO A 19 1.25 3.93 -21.70
C PRO A 19 0.43 4.91 -20.87
N ARG A 20 -0.89 4.69 -20.79
CA ARG A 20 -1.78 5.53 -20.01
C ARG A 20 -1.15 5.69 -18.64
N ARG A 21 -0.66 6.89 -18.31
CA ARG A 21 -0.20 7.18 -16.94
C ARG A 21 -1.39 6.84 -16.05
N GLY A 22 -1.17 5.90 -15.12
CA GLY A 22 -2.19 5.55 -14.13
C GLY A 22 -2.62 6.80 -13.36
N ILE A 23 -3.84 6.77 -12.83
CA ILE A 23 -4.39 7.88 -12.03
C ILE A 23 -3.52 8.04 -10.78
N SER A 24 -2.99 9.25 -10.57
CA SER A 24 -2.12 9.56 -9.44
C SER A 24 -2.87 9.56 -8.10
N VAL A 25 -2.15 9.41 -6.98
CA VAL A 25 -2.71 9.48 -5.63
C VAL A 25 -3.44 10.81 -5.39
N LEU A 26 -2.89 11.92 -5.87
CA LEU A 26 -3.51 13.24 -5.75
C LEU A 26 -4.84 13.31 -6.52
N GLU A 27 -4.89 12.82 -7.76
CA GLU A 27 -6.13 12.77 -8.55
C GLU A 27 -7.19 11.89 -7.89
N LYS A 28 -6.78 10.74 -7.33
CA LYS A 28 -7.65 9.86 -6.56
C LYS A 28 -8.24 10.60 -5.35
N LEU A 29 -7.40 11.24 -4.55
CA LEU A 29 -7.82 12.05 -3.39
C LEU A 29 -8.83 13.14 -3.78
N ILE A 30 -8.54 13.90 -4.83
CA ILE A 30 -9.43 14.97 -5.31
C ILE A 30 -10.79 14.38 -5.70
N LYS A 31 -10.80 13.27 -6.46
CA LYS A 31 -12.04 12.66 -6.95
C LYS A 31 -12.86 12.01 -5.85
N THR A 32 -12.23 11.41 -4.85
CA THR A 32 -12.92 10.74 -3.75
C THR A 32 -12.99 11.59 -2.49
N CYS A 33 -12.87 12.91 -2.63
CA CYS A 33 -12.95 13.87 -1.52
C CYS A 33 -14.14 13.62 -0.59
N PRO A 34 -15.38 13.39 -1.09
CA PRO A 34 -16.54 13.16 -0.22
C PRO A 34 -16.49 11.88 0.62
N VAL A 35 -15.50 11.00 0.43
CA VAL A 35 -15.34 9.76 1.19
C VAL A 35 -14.46 9.98 2.41
N TRP A 36 -13.31 10.65 2.26
CA TRP A 36 -12.33 10.82 3.32
C TRP A 36 -12.40 12.19 4.00
N LEU A 37 -12.96 13.23 3.36
CA LEU A 37 -13.14 14.55 3.97
C LEU A 37 -14.58 14.70 4.51
N GLN A 38 -14.78 14.31 5.77
CA GLN A 38 -16.09 14.27 6.43
C GLN A 38 -16.25 15.40 7.44
N LEU A 39 -16.59 16.60 6.95
CA LEU A 39 -16.68 17.80 7.79
C LEU A 39 -17.84 17.79 8.81
N GLY A 40 -18.84 16.93 8.63
CA GLY A 40 -19.98 16.79 9.54
C GLY A 40 -19.87 15.63 10.53
N LEU A 41 -18.81 14.84 10.46
CA LEU A 41 -18.67 13.60 11.21
C LEU A 41 -18.13 13.86 12.62
N GLY A 42 -18.77 13.26 13.63
CA GLY A 42 -18.32 13.35 15.02
C GLY A 42 -17.06 12.54 15.30
N GLN A 43 -16.37 12.86 16.40
CA GLN A 43 -15.16 12.14 16.83
C GLN A 43 -15.42 10.64 17.08
N ALA A 44 -16.51 10.30 17.79
CA ALA A 44 -16.83 8.91 18.09
C ALA A 44 -17.22 8.10 16.84
N GLU A 45 -17.93 8.72 15.90
CA GLU A 45 -18.32 8.09 14.63
C GLU A 45 -17.10 7.86 13.74
N ALA A 46 -16.21 8.86 13.63
CA ALA A 46 -14.94 8.73 12.94
C ALA A 46 -14.09 7.58 13.52
N ALA A 47 -14.01 7.49 14.85
CA ALA A 47 -13.30 6.40 15.49
C ALA A 47 -13.94 5.04 15.19
N GLY A 48 -15.28 4.95 15.26
CA GLY A 48 -16.01 3.71 14.94
C GLY A 48 -15.78 3.22 13.51
N ILE A 49 -15.71 4.12 12.54
CA ILE A 49 -15.36 3.79 11.15
C ILE A 49 -13.92 3.27 11.09
N LEU A 50 -12.95 4.06 11.56
CA LEU A 50 -11.53 3.77 11.41
C LEU A 50 -11.06 2.49 12.12
N LEU A 51 -11.64 2.17 13.29
CA LEU A 51 -11.29 0.96 14.05
C LEU A 51 -11.70 -0.34 13.33
N GLN A 52 -12.61 -0.26 12.37
CA GLN A 52 -13.02 -1.40 11.53
C GLN A 52 -12.20 -1.51 10.24
N GLU A 53 -11.33 -0.53 9.97
CA GLU A 53 -10.49 -0.47 8.76
C GLU A 53 -9.08 -1.00 9.00
N ALA A 54 -8.29 -1.13 7.93
CA ALA A 54 -6.88 -1.46 8.07
C ALA A 54 -6.08 -0.34 8.77
N ALA A 55 -4.98 -0.70 9.44
CA ALA A 55 -4.04 0.28 9.98
C ALA A 55 -3.46 1.15 8.86
N GLY A 56 -3.37 2.46 9.10
CA GLY A 56 -3.00 3.43 8.06
C GLY A 56 -4.19 4.12 7.41
N THR A 57 -5.40 3.56 7.50
CA THR A 57 -6.60 4.21 6.96
C THR A 57 -6.88 5.50 7.74
N PHE A 58 -7.38 6.50 7.04
CA PHE A 58 -7.57 7.84 7.59
C PHE A 58 -8.86 8.48 7.11
N LEU A 59 -9.26 9.53 7.83
CA LEU A 59 -10.27 10.50 7.41
C LEU A 59 -9.91 11.87 7.96
N VAL A 60 -10.46 12.92 7.38
CA VAL A 60 -10.32 14.30 7.85
C VAL A 60 -11.70 14.79 8.24
N ARG A 61 -11.87 15.18 9.50
CA ARG A 61 -13.12 15.76 10.02
C ARG A 61 -12.92 17.22 10.40
N ARG A 62 -14.03 17.93 10.66
CA ARG A 62 -13.97 19.23 11.33
C ARG A 62 -14.20 19.02 12.81
N ASP A 63 -13.37 19.64 13.64
CA ASP A 63 -13.67 19.71 15.07
C ASP A 63 -14.73 20.78 15.34
N ASN A 64 -15.81 20.39 16.01
CA ASN A 64 -16.94 21.26 16.32
C ASN A 64 -16.57 22.34 17.35
N SER A 65 -15.63 22.03 18.24
CA SER A 65 -15.20 22.92 19.32
C SER A 65 -14.33 24.06 18.79
N LEU A 66 -13.35 23.71 17.95
CA LEU A 66 -12.28 24.63 17.56
C LEU A 66 -12.29 24.99 16.07
N LYS A 67 -13.27 24.50 15.30
CA LYS A 67 -13.49 24.78 13.86
C LYS A 67 -12.30 24.51 12.93
N HIS A 68 -11.31 23.76 13.38
CA HIS A 68 -10.16 23.35 12.58
C HIS A 68 -10.37 21.95 11.99
N LEU A 69 -9.56 21.60 10.99
CA LEU A 69 -9.56 20.26 10.41
C LEU A 69 -8.70 19.33 11.26
N VAL A 70 -9.18 18.11 11.48
CA VAL A 70 -8.47 17.07 12.24
C VAL A 70 -8.31 15.86 11.35
N LEU A 71 -7.06 15.43 11.15
CA LEU A 71 -6.72 14.18 10.49
C LEU A 71 -6.78 13.04 11.52
N CYS A 72 -7.73 12.14 11.37
CA CYS A 72 -7.88 10.93 12.18
C CYS A 72 -7.27 9.74 11.44
N VAL A 73 -6.44 8.95 12.12
CA VAL A 73 -5.69 7.82 11.53
C VAL A 73 -5.85 6.59 12.39
N HIS A 74 -6.20 5.45 11.78
CA HIS A 74 -6.22 4.17 12.48
C HIS A 74 -4.79 3.70 12.78
N PHE A 75 -4.51 3.52 14.07
CA PHE A 75 -3.24 3.03 14.59
C PHE A 75 -3.32 1.51 14.89
N PRO A 76 -2.35 0.71 14.42
CA PRO A 76 -2.32 -0.73 14.69
C PRO A 76 -2.08 -0.99 16.18
N SER A 77 -2.79 -1.96 16.75
CA SER A 77 -2.50 -2.47 18.08
C SER A 77 -1.14 -3.19 18.10
N LEU A 78 -0.15 -2.59 18.77
CA LEU A 78 1.20 -3.17 18.86
C LEU A 78 1.27 -4.33 19.87
N ASN A 79 0.33 -4.39 20.80
CA ASN A 79 0.14 -5.46 21.76
C ASN A 79 -1.37 -5.66 21.94
N GLU A 80 -1.79 -6.75 22.56
CA GLU A 80 -3.18 -7.20 22.86
C GLU A 80 -4.14 -6.16 23.50
N GLY A 81 -3.72 -4.90 23.65
CA GLY A 81 -4.55 -3.75 24.01
C GLY A 81 -4.97 -2.94 22.79
N SER A 82 -6.28 -2.88 22.56
CA SER A 82 -7.06 -1.89 21.80
C SER A 82 -6.36 -1.13 20.65
N SER A 83 -6.82 -1.36 19.42
CA SER A 83 -6.65 -0.41 18.32
C SER A 83 -7.08 0.99 18.76
N GLU A 84 -6.30 2.00 18.38
CA GLU A 84 -6.55 3.40 18.72
C GLU A 84 -6.63 4.25 17.45
N VAL A 85 -7.30 5.40 17.56
CA VAL A 85 -7.34 6.40 16.50
C VAL A 85 -6.53 7.60 16.94
N LEU A 86 -5.46 7.90 16.21
CA LEU A 86 -4.63 9.08 16.43
C LEU A 86 -5.23 10.28 15.71
N GLU A 87 -5.24 11.42 16.37
CA GLU A 87 -5.74 12.67 15.82
C GLU A 87 -4.61 13.70 15.68
N TYR A 88 -4.50 14.27 14.49
CA TYR A 88 -3.55 15.33 14.15
C TYR A 88 -4.30 16.58 13.73
N THR A 89 -4.12 17.66 14.47
CA THR A 89 -4.72 18.95 14.13
C THR A 89 -4.03 19.54 12.90
N VAL A 90 -4.83 19.85 11.88
CA VAL A 90 -4.42 20.62 10.71
C VAL A 90 -4.63 22.10 11.03
N LYS A 91 -3.56 22.89 10.99
CA LYS A 91 -3.59 24.34 11.14
C LYS A 91 -3.66 25.02 9.78
N GLU A 92 -4.32 26.17 9.75
CA GLU A 92 -4.38 27.05 8.60
C GLU A 92 -3.91 28.45 9.00
N GLU A 93 -2.90 28.98 8.31
CA GLU A 93 -2.43 30.35 8.50
C GLU A 93 -2.22 30.99 7.12
N LYS A 94 -2.76 32.19 6.85
CA LYS A 94 -2.49 32.93 5.59
C LYS A 94 -2.63 32.08 4.31
N SER A 95 -3.62 31.18 4.27
CA SER A 95 -3.87 30.26 3.15
C SER A 95 -2.81 29.17 2.92
N ILE A 96 -2.01 28.85 3.94
CA ILE A 96 -1.18 27.63 3.98
C ILE A 96 -1.71 26.67 5.03
N LEU A 97 -1.64 25.37 4.75
CA LEU A 97 -2.04 24.28 5.63
C LEU A 97 -0.84 23.47 6.09
N TYR A 98 -0.85 23.04 7.36
CA TYR A 98 0.20 22.19 7.93
C TYR A 98 -0.35 21.35 9.08
N LEU A 99 0.29 20.21 9.38
CA LEU A 99 -0.01 19.47 10.61
C LEU A 99 0.70 20.15 11.78
N GLU A 100 0.00 20.26 12.91
CA GLU A 100 0.58 20.79 14.14
C GLU A 100 1.84 20.01 14.54
N GLY A 101 2.95 20.73 14.68
CA GLY A 101 4.28 20.17 14.94
C GLY A 101 5.13 19.86 13.70
N SER A 102 4.56 19.94 12.49
CA SER A 102 5.28 19.70 11.24
C SER A 102 5.94 20.99 10.77
N VAL A 103 7.12 20.87 10.15
CA VAL A 103 7.80 21.97 9.46
C VAL A 103 7.38 22.09 7.99
N LEU A 104 6.53 21.17 7.52
CA LEU A 104 6.05 21.12 6.15
C LEU A 104 4.76 21.93 6.00
N VAL A 105 4.69 22.70 4.93
CA VAL A 105 3.54 23.53 4.60
C VAL A 105 3.01 23.19 3.21
N PHE A 106 1.71 23.25 3.05
CA PHE A 106 1.00 22.85 1.84
C PHE A 106 0.02 23.94 1.40
N GLU A 107 -0.22 24.04 0.10
CA GLU A 107 -1.17 24.99 -0.48
C GLU A 107 -2.63 24.58 -0.22
N ASP A 108 -2.89 23.28 -0.12
CA ASP A 108 -4.23 22.73 0.01
C ASP A 108 -4.22 21.39 0.76
N ILE A 109 -5.40 20.96 1.22
CA ILE A 109 -5.56 19.74 2.00
C ILE A 109 -5.23 18.49 1.18
N PHE A 110 -5.45 18.51 -0.14
CA PHE A 110 -5.20 17.36 -1.00
C PHE A 110 -3.71 17.08 -1.12
N ARG A 111 -2.89 18.13 -1.27
CA ARG A 111 -1.43 18.01 -1.32
C ARG A 111 -0.85 17.61 0.02
N LEU A 112 -1.41 18.12 1.13
CA LEU A 112 -1.05 17.68 2.47
C LEU A 112 -1.25 16.18 2.60
N ILE A 113 -2.49 15.69 2.38
CA ILE A 113 -2.79 14.27 2.49
C ILE A 113 -2.00 13.42 1.49
N ALA A 114 -1.85 13.87 0.24
CA ALA A 114 -1.07 13.17 -0.78
C ALA A 114 0.40 13.00 -0.37
N PHE A 115 1.00 14.02 0.26
CA PHE A 115 2.34 13.92 0.80
C PHE A 115 2.41 12.87 1.92
N TYR A 116 1.47 12.89 2.87
CA TYR A 116 1.46 11.94 3.99
C TYR A 116 1.12 10.49 3.57
N CYS A 117 0.54 10.27 2.39
CA CYS A 117 0.43 8.95 1.76
C CYS A 117 1.78 8.40 1.26
N VAL A 118 2.76 9.28 0.98
CA VAL A 118 4.08 8.90 0.44
C VAL A 118 5.17 8.97 1.50
N SER A 119 5.08 9.93 2.42
CA SER A 119 6.09 10.22 3.43
C SER A 119 5.47 10.30 4.81
N ARG A 120 6.22 9.86 5.82
CA ARG A 120 5.72 9.77 7.20
C ARG A 120 5.74 11.11 7.92
N ASP A 121 6.80 11.90 7.77
CA ASP A 121 7.09 13.07 8.61
C ASP A 121 6.82 12.78 10.09
N LEU A 122 5.78 13.37 10.70
CA LEU A 122 5.38 13.13 12.10
C LEU A 122 4.66 11.79 12.33
N LEU A 123 4.14 11.15 11.29
CA LEU A 123 3.30 9.97 11.41
C LEU A 123 4.13 8.70 11.72
N PRO A 124 3.60 7.78 12.53
CA PRO A 124 4.23 6.49 12.79
C PRO A 124 4.32 5.59 11.55
N PHE A 125 3.53 5.85 10.51
CA PHE A 125 3.56 5.20 9.19
C PHE A 125 2.87 6.10 8.17
N THR A 126 3.00 5.80 6.88
CA THR A 126 2.34 6.58 5.82
C THR A 126 0.84 6.32 5.84
N LEU A 127 0.07 7.34 5.47
CA LEU A 127 -1.37 7.19 5.27
C LEU A 127 -1.66 6.19 4.15
N ARG A 128 -2.74 5.45 4.30
CA ARG A 128 -3.22 4.49 3.31
C ARG A 128 -4.61 4.86 2.85
N LEU A 129 -4.77 4.90 1.53
CA LEU A 129 -6.09 4.96 0.92
C LEU A 129 -6.79 3.61 1.05
N PRO A 130 -8.13 3.60 1.23
CA PRO A 130 -8.93 2.39 1.07
C PRO A 130 -8.63 1.69 -0.26
N GLN A 131 -8.63 0.35 -0.22
CA GLN A 131 -8.16 -0.47 -1.34
C GLN A 131 -8.89 -0.17 -2.65
N ALA A 132 -10.22 0.01 -2.61
CA ALA A 132 -11.00 0.35 -3.81
C ALA A 132 -10.56 1.66 -4.47
N ILE A 133 -10.15 2.67 -3.69
CA ILE A 133 -9.63 3.93 -4.23
C ILE A 133 -8.24 3.70 -4.81
N LEU A 134 -7.39 2.95 -4.10
CA LEU A 134 -6.02 2.62 -4.52
C LEU A 134 -6.00 1.79 -5.81
N GLU A 135 -6.94 0.87 -6.01
CA GLU A 135 -7.02 -0.01 -7.18
C GLU A 135 -7.80 0.59 -8.35
N ALA A 136 -8.66 1.59 -8.12
CA ALA A 136 -9.43 2.23 -9.18
C ALA A 136 -8.52 2.73 -10.32
N SER A 137 -8.79 2.24 -11.53
CA SER A 137 -7.99 2.54 -12.74
C SER A 137 -8.73 3.44 -13.73
N SER A 138 -10.02 3.71 -13.48
CA SER A 138 -10.87 4.61 -14.26
C SER A 138 -11.43 5.75 -13.40
N PHE A 139 -11.61 6.93 -14.02
CA PHE A 139 -12.30 8.05 -13.38
C PHE A 139 -13.76 7.75 -13.08
N THR A 140 -14.40 6.88 -13.87
CA THR A 140 -15.78 6.43 -13.62
C THR A 140 -15.87 5.65 -12.32
N ASP A 141 -14.88 4.80 -12.01
CA ASP A 141 -14.85 4.04 -10.75
C ASP A 141 -14.64 4.97 -9.54
N LEU A 142 -13.80 5.99 -9.69
CA LEU A 142 -13.62 6.99 -8.63
C LEU A 142 -14.89 7.83 -8.43
N GLU A 143 -15.64 8.12 -9.49
CA GLU A 143 -16.92 8.83 -9.42
C GLU A 143 -18.00 7.98 -8.74
N THR A 144 -18.11 6.69 -9.06
CA THR A 144 -19.04 5.79 -8.35
C THR A 144 -18.71 5.70 -6.86
N ILE A 145 -17.43 5.59 -6.51
CA ILE A 145 -16.97 5.63 -5.12
C ILE A 145 -17.31 6.99 -4.47
N SER A 146 -17.02 8.09 -5.15
CA SER A 146 -17.30 9.44 -4.66
C SER A 146 -18.79 9.66 -4.37
N ASN A 147 -19.66 9.13 -5.21
CA ASN A 147 -21.11 9.28 -5.07
C ASN A 147 -21.67 8.56 -3.84
N LEU A 148 -20.96 7.56 -3.30
CA LEU A 148 -21.32 6.93 -2.02
C LEU A 148 -21.02 7.85 -0.83
N GLY A 149 -20.01 8.71 -0.95
CA GLY A 149 -19.59 9.62 0.12
C GLY A 149 -19.30 8.87 1.42
N LEU A 150 -19.95 9.26 2.51
CA LEU A 150 -19.85 8.56 3.80
C LEU A 150 -20.36 7.10 3.73
N GLY A 151 -21.33 6.80 2.88
CA GLY A 151 -21.85 5.44 2.68
C GLY A 151 -20.83 4.47 2.05
N PHE A 152 -19.69 4.97 1.56
CA PHE A 152 -18.60 4.13 1.08
C PHE A 152 -18.09 3.17 2.16
N TRP A 153 -17.98 3.62 3.40
CA TRP A 153 -17.39 2.86 4.49
C TRP A 153 -18.18 1.59 4.84
N ASP A 154 -19.49 1.60 4.60
CA ASP A 154 -20.40 0.46 4.79
C ASP A 154 -20.72 -0.28 3.48
N SER A 155 -20.17 0.17 2.36
CA SER A 155 -20.43 -0.42 1.05
C SER A 155 -19.62 -1.69 0.82
N SER A 156 -20.10 -2.55 -0.07
CA SER A 156 -19.37 -3.73 -0.53
C SER A 156 -18.08 -3.40 -1.28
N LEU A 157 -17.90 -2.15 -1.74
CA LEU A 157 -16.66 -1.69 -2.35
C LEU A 157 -15.55 -1.50 -1.30
N ASN A 158 -15.88 -1.42 -0.01
CA ASN A 158 -14.91 -1.38 1.07
C ASN A 158 -14.95 -2.69 1.88
N PRO A 159 -14.28 -3.77 1.42
CA PRO A 159 -14.30 -5.04 2.13
C PRO A 159 -13.58 -4.91 3.48
N ARG A 160 -14.35 -4.87 4.57
CA ARG A 160 -13.81 -4.80 5.93
C ARG A 160 -13.04 -6.09 6.26
N ARG A 161 -11.83 -5.94 6.80
CA ARG A 161 -10.93 -7.05 7.16
C ARG A 161 -11.42 -7.72 8.45
N GLY A 162 -12.49 -8.53 8.37
CA GLY A 162 -12.93 -9.37 9.48
C GLY A 162 -13.95 -8.72 10.40
N GLY A 163 -15.20 -8.67 9.94
CA GLY A 163 -16.38 -8.55 10.79
C GLY A 163 -17.38 -9.58 10.30
N GLY A 164 -17.57 -10.66 11.06
CA GLY A 164 -18.64 -11.61 10.81
C GLY A 164 -19.96 -10.86 10.65
N SER A 165 -20.69 -11.22 9.59
CA SER A 165 -22.04 -10.75 9.29
C SER A 165 -22.79 -10.39 10.57
N LEU A 166 -23.07 -9.09 10.75
CA LEU A 166 -24.12 -8.66 11.66
C LEU A 166 -25.42 -9.16 11.04
N ALA A 167 -25.76 -10.40 11.35
CA ALA A 167 -27.02 -10.99 11.00
C ALA A 167 -28.12 -10.18 11.69
N GLU A 168 -28.98 -9.60 10.87
CA GLU A 168 -30.30 -9.09 11.24
C GLU A 168 -30.98 -10.04 12.27
N PRO A 169 -31.54 -9.53 13.38
CA PRO A 169 -32.25 -10.37 14.32
C PRO A 169 -33.65 -10.66 13.80
N SER A 170 -33.78 -11.66 12.91
CA SER A 170 -35.09 -12.25 12.63
C SER A 170 -35.47 -13.19 13.78
N ARG A 171 -36.39 -12.74 14.63
CA ARG A 171 -37.13 -13.59 15.56
C ARG A 171 -37.97 -14.59 14.76
N ASP A 172 -37.74 -15.88 14.99
CA ASP A 172 -38.67 -16.76 15.71
C ASP A 172 -38.10 -18.20 15.82
N PRO A 173 -38.18 -18.86 16.99
CA PRO A 173 -37.76 -20.25 17.12
C PRO A 173 -38.96 -21.20 17.11
N ALA A 174 -38.92 -22.25 16.28
CA ALA A 174 -39.65 -23.50 16.56
C ALA A 174 -38.99 -24.72 15.87
N PRO A 175 -39.11 -25.93 16.46
CA PRO A 175 -38.11 -26.99 16.33
C PRO A 175 -38.58 -28.16 15.45
N GLY A 176 -37.66 -28.81 14.73
CA GLY A 176 -37.99 -30.07 14.06
C GLY A 176 -36.92 -30.68 13.14
N ALA A 177 -36.09 -31.54 13.74
CA ALA A 177 -35.41 -32.72 13.16
C ALA A 177 -34.31 -32.56 12.07
N PRO A 178 -33.31 -33.48 12.06
CA PRO A 178 -32.07 -33.32 11.30
C PRO A 178 -32.14 -34.03 9.94
N SER A 179 -31.41 -33.52 8.93
CA SER A 179 -31.01 -34.33 7.78
C SER A 179 -29.76 -33.78 7.13
N ALA A 180 -29.00 -34.74 6.61
CA ALA A 180 -27.58 -34.72 6.34
C ALA A 180 -27.19 -34.05 5.02
N SER A 181 -25.88 -33.81 4.96
CA SER A 181 -25.04 -33.67 3.77
C SER A 181 -25.36 -32.55 2.79
N SER A 182 -24.56 -31.49 2.85
CA SER A 182 -23.97 -30.96 1.63
C SER A 182 -22.50 -30.62 1.88
N LEU A 183 -21.70 -30.98 0.90
CA LEU A 183 -20.26 -31.04 0.87
C LEU A 183 -19.64 -29.67 1.22
N ARG A 184 -18.81 -29.65 2.27
CA ARG A 184 -17.85 -28.56 2.45
C ARG A 184 -16.82 -28.66 1.33
N SER A 185 -16.99 -27.86 0.29
CA SER A 185 -15.85 -27.45 -0.53
C SER A 185 -15.19 -26.27 0.17
N THR A 186 -14.43 -26.57 1.21
CA THR A 186 -13.49 -25.62 1.81
C THR A 186 -12.30 -25.55 0.86
N ALA A 187 -12.31 -24.58 -0.06
CA ALA A 187 -11.08 -24.14 -0.68
C ALA A 187 -10.21 -23.59 0.46
N HIS A 188 -9.27 -24.42 0.91
CA HIS A 188 -8.20 -23.99 1.79
C HIS A 188 -7.49 -22.83 1.09
N TYR A 189 -7.64 -21.63 1.66
CA TYR A 189 -6.66 -20.57 1.47
C TYR A 189 -5.38 -21.10 2.12
N GLU A 190 -4.52 -21.74 1.31
CA GLU A 190 -3.14 -21.97 1.70
C GLU A 190 -2.49 -20.59 1.85
N ASN A 191 -2.47 -20.15 3.10
CA ASN A 191 -1.45 -19.36 3.74
C ASN A 191 -0.19 -19.20 2.85
N CYS A 192 -0.09 -18.07 2.14
CA CYS A 192 1.20 -17.61 1.61
C CYS A 192 2.03 -17.07 2.79
N SER A 193 2.40 -17.97 3.70
CA SER A 193 3.42 -17.74 4.70
C SER A 193 4.76 -17.92 4.01
N CYS A 194 5.34 -16.84 3.52
CA CYS A 194 6.77 -16.79 3.17
C CYS A 194 7.56 -16.86 4.49
N GLU A 195 7.54 -18.02 5.17
CA GLU A 195 8.37 -18.27 6.33
C GLU A 195 9.82 -18.34 5.86
N ILE A 196 10.61 -17.35 6.26
CA ILE A 196 12.07 -17.40 6.11
C ILE A 196 12.55 -18.40 7.15
N GLU A 197 12.73 -19.65 6.75
CA GLU A 197 13.34 -20.68 7.60
C GLU A 197 14.83 -20.33 7.80
N LEU A 198 15.09 -19.60 8.89
CA LEU A 198 16.42 -19.36 9.42
C LEU A 198 17.00 -20.71 9.87
N SER A 199 17.72 -21.38 8.97
CA SER A 199 18.50 -22.56 9.34
C SER A 199 19.44 -22.19 10.48
N ILE A 200 19.18 -22.70 11.68
CA ILE A 200 20.08 -22.62 12.82
C ILE A 200 21.27 -23.51 12.50
N GLY A 201 22.29 -22.93 11.88
CA GLY A 201 23.49 -23.64 11.44
C GLY A 201 24.53 -22.70 10.86
N ASN A 202 25.59 -22.47 11.64
CA ASN A 202 26.78 -21.64 11.41
C ASN A 202 26.62 -20.11 11.53
N ASP A 203 27.48 -19.53 12.37
CA ASP A 203 27.68 -18.11 12.71
C ASP A 203 27.94 -17.19 11.50
N ARG A 204 26.98 -17.03 10.61
CA ARG A 204 27.01 -16.02 9.55
C ARG A 204 25.72 -15.21 9.56
N LEU A 205 25.83 -13.99 10.07
CA LEU A 205 24.80 -12.96 9.94
C LEU A 205 24.63 -12.60 8.47
N TRP A 206 23.41 -12.71 7.95
CA TRP A 206 23.06 -12.25 6.61
C TRP A 206 22.37 -10.89 6.69
N PHE A 207 22.75 -9.98 5.81
CA PHE A 207 22.09 -8.69 5.64
C PHE A 207 21.24 -8.77 4.38
N VAL A 208 19.91 -8.69 4.52
CA VAL A 208 19.03 -8.41 3.37
C VAL A 208 18.91 -6.91 3.22
N ASN A 209 19.26 -6.43 2.03
CA ASN A 209 18.99 -5.06 1.65
C ASN A 209 17.52 -4.96 1.17
N PRO A 210 16.66 -4.19 1.85
CA PRO A 210 15.23 -4.13 1.54
C PRO A 210 14.91 -3.53 0.16
N ILE A 211 15.90 -2.96 -0.55
CA ILE A 211 15.73 -2.50 -1.93
C ILE A 211 15.49 -3.68 -2.91
N PHE A 212 15.87 -4.91 -2.54
CA PHE A 212 15.78 -6.10 -3.40
C PHE A 212 14.66 -7.07 -3.03
N ILE A 213 13.71 -6.65 -2.19
CA ILE A 213 12.54 -7.49 -1.88
C ILE A 213 11.52 -7.29 -2.99
N GLU A 214 11.38 -8.30 -3.85
CA GLU A 214 10.38 -8.34 -4.92
C GLU A 214 9.12 -9.02 -4.38
N ASP A 215 7.98 -8.31 -4.45
CA ASP A 215 6.66 -8.85 -4.05
C ASP A 215 6.25 -9.95 -5.04
N CYS A 216 6.41 -11.20 -4.64
CA CYS A 216 5.90 -12.35 -5.38
C CYS A 216 4.38 -12.44 -5.25
N GLY A 217 3.67 -11.55 -5.95
CA GLY A 217 2.22 -11.56 -6.11
C GLY A 217 1.87 -11.70 -7.59
N GLY A 218 1.68 -12.94 -8.05
CA GLY A 218 0.92 -13.24 -9.28
C GLY A 218 1.73 -13.31 -10.58
N SER A 219 2.26 -14.49 -10.88
CA SER A 219 2.28 -15.02 -12.25
C SER A 219 2.30 -16.53 -12.18
N ALA A 220 1.26 -17.17 -12.72
CA ALA A 220 1.13 -18.61 -12.81
C ALA A 220 2.28 -19.20 -13.64
N LEU A 221 2.99 -20.19 -13.08
CA LEU A 221 3.93 -21.03 -13.83
C LEU A 221 3.38 -22.47 -13.85
N PRO A 222 3.39 -23.15 -15.02
CA PRO A 222 2.93 -24.53 -15.12
C PRO A 222 3.96 -25.49 -14.50
N ALA A 223 3.43 -26.56 -13.91
CA ALA A 223 4.16 -27.63 -13.23
C ALA A 223 4.94 -28.55 -14.18
N ASP A 224 5.75 -29.40 -13.54
CA ASP A 224 6.53 -30.56 -14.02
C ASP A 224 7.94 -30.29 -14.56
N GLN A 225 8.97 -30.48 -13.71
CA GLN A 225 10.06 -31.47 -13.89
C GLN A 225 10.85 -31.70 -12.57
N PRO A 226 11.22 -32.97 -12.20
CA PRO A 226 12.09 -33.28 -11.05
C PRO A 226 13.59 -33.33 -11.43
N PRO A 227 14.54 -33.25 -10.47
CA PRO A 227 15.95 -33.05 -10.77
C PRO A 227 16.77 -34.35 -10.86
N PRO A 228 17.82 -34.38 -11.69
CA PRO A 228 19.05 -35.11 -11.38
C PRO A 228 20.25 -34.14 -11.51
N GLY A 229 21.38 -34.22 -10.82
CA GLY A 229 21.99 -35.23 -9.97
C GLY A 229 23.47 -34.80 -9.86
N SER A 230 24.00 -34.86 -8.64
CA SER A 230 25.41 -34.91 -8.23
C SER A 230 26.52 -34.46 -9.20
N CYS A 231 27.18 -33.35 -8.86
CA CYS A 231 28.47 -32.93 -9.43
C CYS A 231 29.62 -33.84 -8.94
N PRO A 232 30.56 -34.28 -9.80
CA PRO A 232 31.84 -34.81 -9.36
C PRO A 232 32.92 -33.73 -9.28
N LEU A 233 33.89 -34.04 -8.42
CA LEU A 233 34.99 -33.22 -7.91
C LEU A 233 36.02 -32.75 -8.96
N ARG A 234 36.52 -31.53 -8.71
CA ARG A 234 37.86 -30.92 -8.94
C ARG A 234 38.94 -31.76 -9.65
N PRO A 235 39.80 -31.10 -10.46
CA PRO A 235 41.22 -31.02 -10.09
C PRO A 235 41.85 -29.61 -10.19
N VAL A 236 42.82 -29.35 -9.30
CA VAL A 236 43.78 -28.20 -9.24
C VAL A 236 45.08 -28.63 -9.93
N PRO A 237 45.83 -27.77 -10.67
CA PRO A 237 47.02 -27.07 -10.13
C PRO A 237 47.39 -25.75 -10.88
N PRO A 238 48.57 -25.14 -10.68
CA PRO A 238 49.13 -24.61 -9.43
C PRO A 238 49.52 -23.11 -9.52
N THR A 239 49.87 -22.57 -8.36
CA THR A 239 50.52 -21.29 -8.03
C THR A 239 51.51 -20.71 -9.05
N SER A 240 51.41 -19.39 -9.29
CA SER A 240 52.57 -18.50 -9.52
C SER A 240 52.20 -17.03 -9.28
N PHE A 241 53.15 -16.32 -8.71
CA PHE A 241 53.15 -14.95 -8.22
C PHE A 241 52.91 -13.90 -9.32
N ALA A 242 52.30 -12.76 -8.95
CA ALA A 242 52.87 -11.41 -9.07
C ALA A 242 51.82 -10.30 -9.29
N THR A 243 51.98 -9.23 -8.50
CA THR A 243 51.72 -7.81 -8.81
C THR A 243 50.30 -7.35 -9.17
N SER A 244 49.73 -6.56 -8.26
CA SER A 244 48.68 -5.57 -8.50
C SER A 244 49.04 -4.59 -9.62
N PRO A 245 48.02 -3.95 -10.24
CA PRO A 245 48.05 -2.49 -10.25
C PRO A 245 46.71 -1.84 -9.89
N THR A 246 46.86 -0.62 -9.37
CA THR A 246 45.90 0.33 -8.82
C THR A 246 45.00 1.05 -9.83
N SER A 247 43.79 1.43 -9.41
CA SER A 247 42.99 2.59 -9.89
C SER A 247 41.93 2.92 -8.80
N LYS A 248 42.12 3.90 -7.89
CA LYS A 248 41.83 5.37 -8.00
C LYS A 248 40.40 5.61 -8.53
N TRP A 249 39.43 6.31 -7.91
CA TRP A 249 39.32 7.23 -6.79
C TRP A 249 37.81 7.49 -6.55
N ALA A 250 37.34 7.50 -5.30
CA ALA A 250 36.09 8.16 -4.90
C ALA A 250 36.31 8.75 -3.50
N PRO A 251 35.94 10.02 -3.21
CA PRO A 251 36.27 10.63 -1.93
C PRO A 251 35.42 10.00 -0.82
N ARG A 252 36.06 9.27 0.11
CA ARG A 252 35.40 8.84 1.35
C ARG A 252 35.36 10.00 2.34
N ARG A 253 34.16 10.25 2.88
CA ARG A 253 33.92 11.25 3.94
C ARG A 253 34.70 10.85 5.21
N PRO A 254 35.38 11.77 5.92
CA PRO A 254 36.11 11.45 7.14
C PRO A 254 35.19 10.89 8.24
N ALA A 255 35.71 9.99 9.07
CA ALA A 255 35.00 9.48 10.25
C ALA A 255 34.84 10.59 11.32
N PRO A 256 33.74 10.60 12.08
CA PRO A 256 33.51 11.59 13.14
C PRO A 256 34.49 11.40 14.32
N PRO A 257 34.85 12.49 15.03
CA PRO A 257 35.74 12.43 16.17
C PRO A 257 35.10 11.73 17.38
N PRO A 258 35.90 11.09 18.25
CA PRO A 258 35.40 10.47 19.47
C PRO A 258 34.90 11.51 20.49
N PRO A 259 33.95 11.15 21.36
CA PRO A 259 33.45 12.04 22.40
C PRO A 259 34.54 12.36 23.44
N ALA A 260 34.58 13.63 23.87
CA ALA A 260 35.54 14.13 24.86
C ALA A 260 35.22 13.62 26.29
N PRO A 261 36.24 13.48 27.15
CA PRO A 261 36.11 12.99 28.53
C PRO A 261 35.41 13.97 29.47
#